data_AF-B1N409-F1
#
_entry.id   AF-B1N409-F1
#
_cell.length_a   1.000
_cell.length_b   1.000
_cell.length_c   1.000
_cell.angle_alpha   90.00
_cell.angle_beta   90.00
_cell.angle_gamma   90.00
#
_symmetry.space_group_name_H-M   'P 1'
#
loop_
_entity.id
_entity.type
_entity.pdbx_description
1 polymer ?
#
loop_
_entity_poly.entity_id
_entity_poly.type
_entity_poly.pdbx_seq_one_letter_code
_entity_poly.pdbx_strand_id
1 'polypeptide(L)'
;MNEEMYYRTENNGLNKVYEHSHLCESDSYGITPFEYACLSNLAYADNVNDDKYANIKKYLDGIGWKEIEIHEKKKDDNKDGPVLHYLIANKNDITVIGFRGSYEFSDWVYDFKLFTESALPSLSVSIFPVFTNQALLKISYILSLFGSKAFPISGYDLVDIAKTVVQSEISKASNKQYIVTGHSLGGGIANIVGSELGIVSFGISPPGTYLGAKARGLKKKDIRLFARAVIPDRDLVASLGVEGGLQMSIPCYERGFGCHSIDNSVCMIGALCHYNETENIKNICSMKWDDWKLGFDAKVN
;
A
#
# COMPACT_ATOMS: atom_id res chain seq x y z
N MET A 1 1.40 14.56 -29.60
CA MET A 1 0.77 13.38 -29.00
C MET A 1 0.96 13.53 -27.49
N ASN A 2 -0.11 13.81 -26.73
CA ASN A 2 -0.01 13.96 -25.27
C ASN A 2 0.40 12.62 -24.66
N GLU A 3 1.27 12.62 -23.64
CA GLU A 3 1.70 11.40 -22.92
C GLU A 3 0.50 10.58 -22.41
N GLU A 4 -0.59 11.23 -21.99
CA GLU A 4 -1.84 10.56 -21.61
C GLU A 4 -2.45 9.70 -22.74
N MET A 5 -2.27 10.07 -24.01
CA MET A 5 -2.80 9.27 -25.13
C MET A 5 -1.92 8.07 -25.46
N TYR A 6 -0.63 8.09 -25.12
CA TYR A 6 0.29 6.99 -25.39
C TYR A 6 -0.03 5.76 -24.50
N TYR A 7 -0.37 5.99 -23.22
CA TYR A 7 -0.76 4.93 -22.28
C TYR A 7 -2.18 4.37 -22.50
N ARG A 8 -3.01 5.01 -23.33
CA ARG A 8 -4.40 4.62 -23.62
C ARG A 8 -4.57 3.75 -24.87
N THR A 9 -3.47 3.42 -25.55
CA THR A 9 -3.52 2.64 -26.79
C THR A 9 -3.63 1.16 -26.47
N GLU A 10 -4.81 0.57 -26.66
CA GLU A 10 -5.00 -0.88 -26.58
C GLU A 10 -4.23 -1.57 -27.71
N ASN A 11 -3.32 -2.48 -27.35
CA ASN A 11 -2.72 -3.40 -28.30
C ASN A 11 -3.67 -4.58 -28.50
N ASN A 12 -4.51 -4.49 -29.52
CA ASN A 12 -5.53 -5.46 -29.94
C ASN A 12 -4.99 -6.85 -30.41
N GLY A 13 -3.90 -7.37 -29.83
CA GLY A 13 -3.28 -8.61 -30.31
C GLY A 13 -2.42 -9.42 -29.34
N LEU A 14 -2.33 -9.06 -28.06
CA LEU A 14 -1.43 -9.72 -27.11
C LEU A 14 -2.09 -9.98 -25.75
N ASN A 15 -3.22 -10.69 -25.73
CA ASN A 15 -3.92 -11.17 -24.52
C ASN A 15 -3.10 -12.13 -23.62
N LYS A 16 -1.78 -12.24 -23.79
CA LYS A 16 -0.90 -13.13 -22.99
C LYS A 16 0.35 -12.44 -22.43
N VAL A 17 0.57 -11.15 -22.71
CA VAL A 17 1.79 -10.47 -22.25
C VAL A 17 1.72 -10.13 -20.76
N TYR A 18 0.53 -9.97 -20.19
CA TYR A 18 0.36 -9.72 -18.76
C TYR A 18 0.64 -10.96 -17.90
N GLU A 19 0.51 -12.18 -18.43
CA GLU A 19 0.73 -13.44 -17.68
C GLU A 19 2.20 -13.62 -17.23
N HIS A 20 3.14 -12.85 -17.79
CA HIS A 20 4.55 -12.82 -17.42
C HIS A 20 4.96 -11.52 -16.71
N SER A 21 3.99 -10.68 -16.33
CA SER A 21 4.24 -9.43 -15.62
C SER A 21 4.34 -9.70 -14.13
N HIS A 22 5.41 -9.23 -13.50
CA HIS A 22 5.54 -9.22 -12.03
C HIS A 22 4.39 -8.52 -11.30
N LEU A 23 3.64 -7.64 -11.99
CA LEU A 23 2.46 -6.99 -11.44
C LEU A 23 1.22 -7.90 -11.40
N CYS A 24 1.12 -8.84 -12.34
CA CYS A 24 -0.10 -9.64 -12.55
C CYS A 24 0.08 -11.12 -12.20
N GLU A 25 1.33 -11.62 -12.20
CA GLU A 25 1.64 -12.98 -11.80
C GLU A 25 1.69 -13.14 -10.28
N SER A 26 1.54 -14.39 -9.83
CA SER A 26 1.77 -14.74 -8.44
C SER A 26 3.26 -14.74 -8.12
N ASP A 27 3.61 -14.24 -6.95
CA ASP A 27 4.99 -14.30 -6.50
C ASP A 27 5.39 -15.71 -6.01
N SER A 28 6.58 -15.82 -5.40
CA SER A 28 7.10 -17.09 -4.85
C SER A 28 6.21 -17.73 -3.76
N TYR A 29 5.24 -16.99 -3.22
CA TYR A 29 4.26 -17.46 -2.24
C TYR A 29 2.91 -17.77 -2.90
N GLY A 30 2.77 -17.66 -4.22
CA GLY A 30 1.48 -17.89 -4.88
C GLY A 30 0.46 -16.77 -4.63
N ILE A 31 0.92 -15.56 -4.26
CA ILE A 31 0.07 -14.40 -4.02
C ILE A 31 0.35 -13.34 -5.08
N THR A 32 -0.71 -12.81 -5.69
CA THR A 32 -0.59 -11.71 -6.67
C THR A 32 -0.50 -10.34 -5.99
N PRO A 33 0.13 -9.33 -6.62
CA PRO A 33 0.04 -7.93 -6.18
C PRO A 33 -1.39 -7.42 -5.99
N PHE A 34 -2.34 -7.92 -6.79
CA PHE A 34 -3.76 -7.59 -6.65
C PHE A 34 -4.35 -8.14 -5.34
N GLU A 35 -4.01 -9.37 -4.96
CA GLU A 35 -4.40 -9.93 -3.66
C GLU A 35 -3.83 -9.13 -2.49
N TYR A 36 -2.56 -8.72 -2.55
CA TYR A 36 -1.98 -7.82 -1.53
C TYR A 36 -2.70 -6.48 -1.46
N ALA A 37 -3.11 -5.92 -2.60
CA ALA A 37 -3.89 -4.69 -2.64
C ALA A 37 -5.28 -4.85 -2.02
N CYS A 38 -5.99 -5.94 -2.35
CA CYS A 38 -7.29 -6.28 -1.76
C CYS A 38 -7.21 -6.49 -0.25
N LEU A 39 -6.21 -7.25 0.24
CA LEU A 39 -5.99 -7.43 1.67
C LEU A 39 -5.64 -6.10 2.35
N SER A 40 -4.74 -5.31 1.77
CA SER A 40 -4.38 -3.99 2.33
C SER A 40 -5.57 -3.02 2.35
N ASN A 41 -6.49 -3.12 1.39
CA ASN A 41 -7.75 -2.36 1.38
C ASN A 41 -8.70 -2.84 2.49
N LEU A 42 -8.88 -4.16 2.64
CA LEU A 42 -9.73 -4.77 3.65
C LEU A 42 -9.26 -4.50 5.09
N ALA A 43 -7.97 -4.17 5.30
CA ALA A 43 -7.44 -3.76 6.59
C ALA A 43 -8.09 -2.48 7.15
N TYR A 44 -8.77 -1.70 6.30
CA TYR A 44 -9.52 -0.51 6.69
C TYR A 44 -10.96 -0.77 7.13
N ALA A 45 -11.44 -2.01 7.05
CA ALA A 45 -12.77 -2.36 7.53
C ALA A 45 -12.79 -2.36 9.07
N ASP A 46 -13.89 -1.88 9.65
CA ASP A 46 -14.07 -1.89 11.12
C ASP A 46 -14.35 -3.31 11.63
N ASN A 47 -14.96 -4.14 10.78
CA ASN A 47 -15.19 -5.56 11.02
C ASN A 47 -15.34 -6.31 9.69
N VAL A 48 -15.27 -7.64 9.74
CA VAL A 48 -15.26 -8.51 8.55
C VAL A 48 -16.56 -8.48 7.72
N ASN A 49 -17.65 -7.92 8.26
CA ASN A 49 -18.95 -7.83 7.59
C ASN A 49 -19.29 -6.40 7.13
N ASP A 50 -18.30 -5.51 7.05
CA ASP A 50 -18.49 -4.15 6.54
C ASP A 50 -18.93 -4.18 5.06
N ASP A 51 -20.14 -3.69 4.80
CA ASP A 51 -20.76 -3.65 3.47
C ASP A 51 -19.89 -2.93 2.43
N LYS A 52 -19.09 -1.94 2.84
CA LYS A 52 -18.17 -1.22 1.96
C LYS A 52 -17.14 -2.15 1.33
N TYR A 53 -16.71 -3.18 2.06
CA TYR A 53 -15.66 -4.12 1.63
C TYR A 53 -16.21 -5.50 1.23
N ALA A 54 -17.54 -5.67 1.19
CA ALA A 54 -18.18 -6.96 0.93
C ALA A 54 -17.75 -7.57 -0.43
N ASN A 55 -17.61 -6.76 -1.48
CA ASN A 55 -17.16 -7.23 -2.79
C ASN A 55 -15.70 -7.70 -2.78
N ILE A 56 -14.81 -6.97 -2.10
CA ILE A 56 -13.40 -7.36 -1.95
C ILE A 56 -13.31 -8.67 -1.15
N LYS A 57 -14.08 -8.78 -0.07
CA LYS A 57 -14.14 -10.00 0.72
C LYS A 57 -14.64 -11.19 -0.10
N LYS A 58 -15.75 -11.04 -0.83
CA LYS A 58 -16.29 -12.09 -1.71
C LYS A 58 -15.28 -12.55 -2.76
N TYR A 59 -14.52 -11.61 -3.33
CA TYR A 59 -13.43 -11.94 -4.24
C TYR A 59 -12.35 -12.79 -3.55
N LEU A 60 -11.84 -12.33 -2.40
CA LEU A 60 -10.81 -13.03 -1.63
C LEU A 60 -11.28 -14.43 -1.19
N ASP A 61 -12.50 -14.56 -0.68
CA ASP A 61 -13.12 -15.83 -0.31
C ASP A 61 -13.18 -16.79 -1.53
N GLY A 62 -13.57 -16.25 -2.70
CA GLY A 62 -13.70 -17.01 -3.96
C GLY A 62 -12.39 -17.58 -4.50
N ILE A 63 -11.26 -16.94 -4.21
CA ILE A 63 -9.92 -17.39 -4.62
C ILE A 63 -9.17 -18.15 -3.52
N GLY A 64 -9.84 -18.48 -2.41
CA GLY A 64 -9.35 -19.40 -1.39
C GLY A 64 -8.73 -18.76 -0.14
N TRP A 65 -8.82 -17.44 0.04
CA TRP A 65 -8.53 -16.85 1.34
C TRP A 65 -9.64 -17.23 2.32
N LYS A 66 -9.24 -17.68 3.51
CA LYS A 66 -10.13 -18.14 4.59
C LYS A 66 -9.72 -17.49 5.90
N GLU A 67 -10.64 -17.49 6.86
CA GLU A 67 -10.37 -17.04 8.23
C GLU A 67 -9.77 -15.63 8.24
N ILE A 68 -10.37 -14.72 7.47
CA ILE A 68 -10.00 -13.30 7.51
C ILE A 68 -10.57 -12.73 8.80
N GLU A 69 -9.70 -12.24 9.66
CA GLU A 69 -10.04 -11.64 10.94
C GLU A 69 -9.49 -10.22 11.02
N ILE A 70 -10.23 -9.32 11.67
CA ILE A 70 -9.82 -7.93 11.88
C ILE A 70 -9.64 -7.71 13.38
N HIS A 71 -8.52 -7.10 13.73
CA HIS A 71 -8.04 -6.97 15.08
C HIS A 71 -7.56 -5.54 15.35
N GLU A 72 -7.59 -5.17 16.63
CA GLU A 72 -6.96 -3.96 17.13
C GLU A 72 -6.03 -4.29 18.30
N LYS A 73 -4.93 -3.55 18.44
CA LYS A 73 -3.99 -3.72 19.55
C LYS A 73 -3.37 -2.41 19.98
N LYS A 74 -3.38 -2.18 21.29
CA LYS A 74 -2.68 -1.07 21.95
C LYS A 74 -1.35 -1.56 22.54
N LYS A 75 -0.45 -0.62 22.82
CA LYS A 75 0.80 -0.92 23.54
C LYS A 75 0.55 -1.29 25.01
N ASP A 76 -0.41 -0.62 25.64
CA ASP A 76 -0.85 -0.80 27.02
C ASP A 76 -2.37 -0.61 27.07
N ASP A 77 -3.12 -1.64 27.42
CA ASP A 77 -4.59 -1.63 27.42
C ASP A 77 -5.19 -0.60 28.39
N ASN A 78 -4.41 -0.13 29.36
CA ASN A 78 -4.86 0.80 30.41
C ASN A 78 -4.41 2.25 30.18
N LYS A 79 -3.78 2.58 29.06
CA LYS A 79 -3.34 3.94 28.75
C LYS A 79 -3.86 4.41 27.40
N ASP A 80 -4.17 5.69 27.32
CA ASP A 80 -4.46 6.33 26.05
C ASP A 80 -3.19 6.34 25.18
N GLY A 81 -3.31 5.90 23.94
CA GLY A 81 -2.15 5.60 23.10
C GLY A 81 -2.51 5.07 21.71
N PRO A 82 -1.51 4.97 20.82
CA PRO A 82 -1.75 4.56 19.44
C PRO A 82 -2.31 3.14 19.37
N VAL A 83 -3.30 2.96 18.49
CA VAL A 83 -3.97 1.68 18.23
C VAL A 83 -3.52 1.16 16.88
N LEU A 84 -2.92 -0.02 16.87
CA LEU A 84 -2.64 -0.75 15.64
C LEU A 84 -3.90 -1.49 15.21
N HIS A 85 -4.42 -1.19 14.02
CA HIS A 85 -5.46 -1.98 13.39
C HIS A 85 -4.83 -2.86 12.32
N TYR A 86 -5.21 -4.13 12.30
CA TYR A 86 -4.62 -5.10 11.40
C TYR A 86 -5.60 -6.22 11.08
N LEU A 87 -5.36 -6.88 9.96
CA LEU A 87 -6.04 -8.11 9.59
C LEU A 87 -5.07 -9.30 9.66
N ILE A 88 -5.62 -10.48 9.86
CA ILE A 88 -4.95 -11.76 9.62
C ILE A 88 -5.79 -12.50 8.58
N ALA A 89 -5.16 -13.01 7.52
CA ALA A 89 -5.81 -13.81 6.49
C ALA A 89 -4.99 -15.07 6.20
N ASN A 90 -5.66 -16.21 6.01
CA ASN A 90 -5.00 -17.50 5.78
C ASN A 90 -5.35 -18.05 4.39
N LYS A 91 -4.37 -18.65 3.70
CA LYS A 91 -4.55 -19.37 2.44
C LYS A 91 -3.55 -20.51 2.39
N ASN A 92 -4.03 -21.76 2.46
CA ASN A 92 -3.16 -22.94 2.60
C ASN A 92 -2.19 -22.80 3.79
N ASP A 93 -0.90 -23.02 3.57
CA ASP A 93 0.16 -22.87 4.58
C ASP A 93 0.68 -21.42 4.72
N ILE A 94 -0.04 -20.45 4.17
CA ILE A 94 0.36 -19.04 4.16
C ILE A 94 -0.57 -18.21 5.04
N THR A 95 0.03 -17.34 5.84
CA THR A 95 -0.65 -16.32 6.64
C THR A 95 -0.17 -14.94 6.23
N VAL A 96 -1.10 -14.06 5.84
CA VAL A 96 -0.83 -12.65 5.57
C VAL A 96 -1.35 -11.81 6.73
N ILE A 97 -0.49 -10.94 7.24
CA ILE A 97 -0.85 -9.95 8.26
C ILE A 97 -0.85 -8.57 7.60
N GLY A 98 -2.03 -7.96 7.48
CA GLY A 98 -2.20 -6.67 6.82
C GLY A 98 -2.37 -5.54 7.83
N PHE A 99 -1.56 -4.49 7.76
CA PHE A 99 -1.68 -3.33 8.65
C PHE A 99 -2.48 -2.22 8.00
N ARG A 100 -3.43 -1.65 8.75
CA ARG A 100 -4.19 -0.47 8.32
C ARG A 100 -3.29 0.76 8.31
N GLY A 101 -3.47 1.62 7.29
CA GLY A 101 -2.94 2.99 7.33
C GLY A 101 -3.85 3.95 8.12
N SER A 102 -3.59 5.25 7.98
CA SER A 102 -4.42 6.30 8.61
C SER A 102 -5.74 6.48 7.85
N TYR A 103 -6.87 6.70 8.55
CA TYR A 103 -8.18 6.97 7.94
C TYR A 103 -8.20 8.30 7.18
N GLU A 104 -7.58 9.33 7.76
CA GLU A 104 -7.41 10.61 7.10
C GLU A 104 -5.96 10.76 6.63
N PHE A 105 -5.83 11.05 5.35
CA PHE A 105 -4.53 11.28 4.73
C PHE A 105 -3.83 12.55 5.29
N SER A 106 -4.59 13.55 5.75
CA SER A 106 -4.04 14.72 6.48
C SER A 106 -3.35 14.28 7.76
N ASP A 107 -3.98 13.42 8.56
CA ASP A 107 -3.42 12.86 9.79
C ASP A 107 -2.13 12.09 9.52
N TRP A 108 -2.08 11.37 8.40
CA TRP A 108 -0.85 10.72 7.95
C TRP A 108 0.31 11.70 7.70
N VAL A 109 0.06 12.86 7.07
CA VAL A 109 1.10 13.88 6.86
C VAL A 109 1.61 14.41 8.21
N TYR A 110 0.75 14.51 9.23
CA TYR A 110 1.18 14.85 10.59
C TYR A 110 2.00 13.73 11.26
N ASP A 111 1.66 12.46 11.02
CA ASP A 111 2.34 11.25 11.52
C ASP A 111 3.65 10.91 10.80
N PHE A 112 3.94 11.60 9.70
CA PHE A 112 5.05 11.37 8.78
C PHE A 112 6.46 11.56 9.38
N LYS A 113 6.58 11.95 10.66
CA LYS A 113 7.85 12.25 11.34
C LYS A 113 8.83 11.08 11.44
N LEU A 114 8.39 9.84 11.20
CA LEU A 114 9.28 8.67 11.05
C LEU A 114 10.13 8.73 9.75
N PHE A 115 9.67 9.50 8.75
CA PHE A 115 10.20 9.51 7.39
C PHE A 115 10.57 10.92 6.87
N THR A 116 10.36 11.95 7.70
CA THR A 116 10.55 13.38 7.36
C THR A 116 11.95 13.72 6.87
N GLU A 117 13.00 13.15 7.46
CA GLU A 117 14.39 13.45 7.05
C GLU A 117 14.69 13.06 5.59
N SER A 118 13.98 12.08 5.01
CA SER A 118 14.22 11.60 3.63
C SER A 118 13.27 12.23 2.63
N ALA A 119 12.14 12.72 3.11
CA ALA A 119 11.20 13.43 2.28
C ALA A 119 11.66 14.83 1.97
N LEU A 120 12.38 15.51 2.88
CA LEU A 120 12.80 16.90 2.65
C LEU A 120 13.60 17.06 1.35
N PRO A 121 14.57 16.17 1.02
CA PRO A 121 15.20 16.16 -0.29
C PRO A 121 14.25 15.78 -1.43
N SER A 122 13.47 14.69 -1.34
CA SER A 122 12.60 14.24 -2.45
C SER A 122 11.45 15.22 -2.75
N LEU A 123 10.88 15.89 -1.74
CA LEU A 123 9.96 17.02 -1.87
C LEU A 123 10.60 18.20 -2.60
N SER A 124 11.91 18.38 -2.43
CA SER A 124 12.66 19.44 -3.08
C SER A 124 13.04 19.08 -4.53
N VAL A 125 13.19 17.80 -4.87
CA VAL A 125 13.69 17.35 -6.20
C VAL A 125 12.57 16.89 -7.15
N SER A 126 11.50 16.25 -6.67
CA SER A 126 10.32 15.89 -7.49
C SER A 126 9.53 17.11 -7.99
N ILE A 127 9.93 18.31 -7.57
CA ILE A 127 9.33 19.61 -7.92
C ILE A 127 10.37 20.53 -8.59
N PHE A 128 11.35 20.06 -9.37
CA PHE A 128 12.07 20.95 -10.31
C PHE A 128 12.36 20.30 -11.66
N PRO A 129 11.93 20.96 -12.75
CA PRO A 129 12.65 22.14 -13.23
C PRO A 129 11.88 23.44 -13.00
N VAL A 130 12.60 24.50 -12.59
CA VAL A 130 12.16 25.90 -12.39
C VAL A 130 11.64 26.27 -10.99
N PHE A 131 12.51 26.91 -10.20
CA PHE A 131 12.20 27.67 -8.98
C PHE A 131 11.16 28.76 -9.25
N THR A 132 9.89 28.39 -9.24
CA THR A 132 8.76 29.33 -9.31
C THR A 132 8.22 29.63 -7.91
N ASN A 133 7.72 30.84 -7.68
CA ASN A 133 7.10 31.24 -6.41
C ASN A 133 5.92 30.32 -6.00
N GLN A 134 5.25 29.67 -6.97
CA GLN A 134 4.19 28.70 -6.69
C GLN A 134 4.72 27.38 -6.11
N ALA A 135 5.88 26.90 -6.55
CA ALA A 135 6.54 25.73 -5.95
C ALA A 135 6.95 26.01 -4.51
N LEU A 136 7.52 27.20 -4.25
CA LEU A 136 7.85 27.65 -2.90
C LEU A 136 6.62 27.80 -2.00
N LEU A 137 5.48 28.24 -2.53
CA LEU A 137 4.22 28.30 -1.78
C LEU A 137 3.64 26.91 -1.51
N LYS A 138 3.77 25.94 -2.43
CA LYS A 138 3.37 24.55 -2.18
C LYS A 138 4.26 23.87 -1.15
N ILE A 139 5.58 24.09 -1.23
CA ILE A 139 6.53 23.63 -0.22
C ILE A 139 6.24 24.30 1.12
N SER A 140 6.00 25.62 1.15
CA SER A 140 5.63 26.35 2.36
C SER A 140 4.28 25.91 2.93
N TYR A 141 3.30 25.60 2.08
CA TYR A 141 2.01 25.03 2.48
C TYR A 141 2.21 23.64 3.10
N ILE A 142 2.95 22.76 2.44
CA ILE A 142 3.33 21.44 2.94
C ILE A 142 4.12 21.55 4.26
N LEU A 143 5.09 22.47 4.37
CA LEU A 143 5.85 22.79 5.59
C LEU A 143 4.99 23.39 6.70
N SER A 144 3.96 24.17 6.36
CA SER A 144 3.01 24.75 7.32
C SER A 144 2.06 23.69 7.89
N LEU A 145 1.78 22.62 7.14
CA LEU A 145 1.10 21.43 7.66
C LEU A 145 2.00 20.68 8.65
N PHE A 146 3.33 20.78 8.57
CA PHE A 146 4.26 20.12 9.51
C PHE A 146 4.50 20.87 10.85
N GLY A 147 3.54 21.71 11.28
CA GLY A 147 3.65 22.61 12.43
C GLY A 147 4.40 22.12 13.69
N SER A 148 4.98 23.08 14.42
CA SER A 148 5.97 22.92 15.51
C SER A 148 5.49 22.24 16.82
N LYS A 149 4.33 21.55 16.83
CA LYS A 149 3.77 20.92 18.04
C LYS A 149 3.73 19.39 18.09
N ALA A 150 4.18 18.67 17.08
CA ALA A 150 3.97 17.22 17.05
C ALA A 150 5.28 16.42 17.20
N PHE A 151 5.88 16.21 18.35
CA PHE A 151 6.82 15.07 18.51
C PHE A 151 6.15 13.96 19.32
N PRO A 152 5.17 13.21 18.77
CA PRO A 152 4.75 11.99 19.42
C PRO A 152 5.64 10.83 18.95
N ILE A 153 5.97 9.98 19.92
CA ILE A 153 6.72 8.72 19.83
C ILE A 153 5.89 7.62 19.12
N SER A 154 4.68 7.95 18.62
CA SER A 154 3.61 7.04 18.21
C SER A 154 3.94 6.14 17.01
N GLY A 155 4.69 6.63 16.01
CA GLY A 155 5.05 5.82 14.83
C GLY A 155 6.00 4.66 15.17
N TYR A 156 6.94 4.88 16.09
CA TYR A 156 7.80 3.81 16.60
C TYR A 156 7.00 2.82 17.46
N ASP A 157 6.06 3.32 18.26
CA ASP A 157 5.17 2.48 19.05
C ASP A 157 4.33 1.54 18.18
N LEU A 158 3.76 2.03 17.07
CA LEU A 158 2.99 1.19 16.14
C LEU A 158 3.87 0.10 15.49
N VAL A 159 5.10 0.42 15.10
CA VAL A 159 6.06 -0.56 14.57
C VAL A 159 6.40 -1.63 15.61
N ASP A 160 6.63 -1.24 16.87
CA ASP A 160 6.93 -2.18 17.96
C ASP A 160 5.72 -3.07 18.31
N ILE A 161 4.50 -2.51 18.31
CA ILE A 161 3.26 -3.29 18.46
C ILE A 161 3.12 -4.28 17.30
N ALA A 162 3.28 -3.82 16.06
CA ALA A 162 3.16 -4.66 14.86
C ALA A 162 4.17 -5.80 14.85
N LYS A 163 5.43 -5.53 15.23
CA LYS A 163 6.46 -6.55 15.41
C LYS A 163 6.03 -7.60 16.44
N THR A 164 5.49 -7.16 17.58
CA THR A 164 5.01 -8.07 18.64
C THR A 164 3.86 -8.94 18.14
N VAL A 165 2.92 -8.38 17.37
CA VAL A 165 1.83 -9.13 16.73
C VAL A 165 2.39 -10.20 15.80
N VAL A 166 3.27 -9.83 14.89
CA VAL A 166 3.83 -10.77 13.90
C VAL A 166 4.62 -11.89 14.58
N GLN A 167 5.46 -11.58 15.56
CA GLN A 167 6.20 -12.59 16.32
C GLN A 167 5.27 -13.54 17.10
N SER A 168 4.18 -13.01 17.68
CA SER A 168 3.16 -13.83 18.32
C SER A 168 2.50 -14.80 17.34
N GLU A 169 2.11 -14.33 16.15
CA GLU A 169 1.50 -15.19 15.13
C GLU A 169 2.47 -16.25 14.60
N ILE A 170 3.73 -15.90 14.36
CA ILE A 170 4.79 -16.85 13.96
C ILE A 170 4.99 -17.93 15.02
N SER A 171 4.93 -17.56 16.30
CA SER A 171 5.14 -18.50 17.41
C SER A 171 4.00 -19.51 17.57
N LYS A 172 2.79 -19.20 17.08
CA LYS A 172 1.63 -20.12 17.12
C LYS A 172 1.76 -21.26 16.12
N ALA A 173 2.38 -21.05 14.96
CA ALA A 173 2.48 -22.05 13.90
C ALA A 173 3.77 -21.87 13.07
N SER A 174 4.90 -22.37 13.57
CA SER A 174 6.22 -22.21 12.94
C SER A 174 6.38 -22.89 11.58
N ASN A 175 5.46 -23.77 11.19
CA ASN A 175 5.45 -24.46 9.90
C ASN A 175 4.75 -23.66 8.78
N LYS A 176 4.10 -22.53 9.09
CA LYS A 176 3.48 -21.65 8.10
C LYS A 176 4.46 -20.63 7.53
N GLN A 177 4.15 -20.13 6.34
CA GLN A 177 4.83 -18.99 5.73
C GLN A 177 4.09 -17.71 6.10
N TYR A 178 4.83 -16.69 6.56
CA TYR A 178 4.27 -15.42 7.01
C TYR A 178 4.71 -14.29 6.10
N ILE A 179 3.75 -13.46 5.69
CA ILE A 179 3.97 -12.26 4.89
C ILE A 179 3.24 -11.09 5.56
N VAL A 180 3.83 -9.91 5.50
CA VAL A 180 3.20 -8.69 5.97
C VAL A 180 2.84 -7.76 4.81
N THR A 181 1.67 -7.14 4.87
CA THR A 181 1.20 -6.21 3.83
C THR A 181 0.61 -4.96 4.46
N GLY A 182 0.39 -3.93 3.65
CA GLY A 182 -0.38 -2.78 4.09
C GLY A 182 -0.34 -1.65 3.10
N HIS A 183 -1.18 -0.64 3.35
CA HIS A 183 -1.26 0.55 2.53
C HIS A 183 -0.78 1.78 3.30
N SER A 184 -0.16 2.75 2.61
CA SER A 184 0.27 4.02 3.22
C SER A 184 1.17 3.77 4.44
N LEU A 185 0.87 4.34 5.62
CA LEU A 185 1.55 4.04 6.88
C LEU A 185 1.62 2.54 7.18
N GLY A 186 0.53 1.79 6.94
CA GLY A 186 0.50 0.34 7.15
C GLY A 186 1.48 -0.40 6.26
N GLY A 187 1.68 0.07 5.02
CA GLY A 187 2.70 -0.46 4.11
C GLY A 187 4.12 -0.12 4.56
N GLY A 188 4.32 1.08 5.12
CA GLY A 188 5.58 1.47 5.76
C GLY A 188 5.91 0.58 6.97
N ILE A 189 4.93 0.34 7.85
CA ILE A 189 5.05 -0.58 8.99
C ILE A 189 5.38 -1.99 8.53
N ALA A 190 4.64 -2.52 7.54
CA ALA A 190 4.89 -3.83 6.96
C ALA A 190 6.33 -3.96 6.46
N ASN A 191 6.81 -2.98 5.71
CA ASN A 191 8.16 -3.02 5.15
C ASN A 191 9.26 -2.96 6.20
N ILE A 192 9.07 -2.19 7.28
CA ILE A 192 10.03 -2.15 8.40
C ILE A 192 10.00 -3.47 9.16
N VAL A 193 8.81 -3.92 9.58
CA VAL A 193 8.64 -5.14 10.39
C VAL A 193 9.11 -6.38 9.63
N GLY A 194 8.74 -6.51 8.35
CA GLY A 194 9.18 -7.60 7.50
C GLY A 194 10.71 -7.66 7.38
N SER A 195 11.33 -6.50 7.15
CA SER A 195 12.80 -6.39 7.09
C SER A 195 13.48 -6.72 8.42
N GLU A 196 12.92 -6.32 9.57
CA GLU A 196 13.46 -6.65 10.90
C GLU A 196 13.36 -8.14 11.22
N LEU A 197 12.31 -8.80 10.76
CA LEU A 197 12.03 -10.21 11.05
C LEU A 197 12.54 -11.17 9.96
N GLY A 198 13.04 -10.65 8.83
CA GLY A 198 13.51 -11.45 7.71
C GLY A 198 12.38 -12.16 6.96
N ILE A 199 11.19 -11.55 6.92
CA ILE A 199 10.03 -12.05 6.17
C ILE A 199 9.66 -11.06 5.07
N VAL A 200 9.10 -11.57 3.96
CA VAL A 200 8.71 -10.73 2.83
C VAL A 200 7.60 -9.78 3.24
N SER A 201 7.66 -8.57 2.71
CA SER A 201 6.64 -7.55 2.87
C SER A 201 6.21 -6.96 1.53
N PHE A 202 4.92 -6.63 1.44
CA PHE A 202 4.34 -6.03 0.24
C PHE A 202 3.56 -4.76 0.59
N GLY A 203 4.11 -3.59 0.28
CA GLY A 203 3.45 -2.31 0.54
C GLY A 203 2.68 -1.81 -0.68
N ILE A 204 1.49 -1.27 -0.47
CA ILE A 204 0.78 -0.46 -1.48
C ILE A 204 0.94 1.01 -1.12
N SER A 205 1.53 1.80 -2.02
CA SER A 205 1.86 3.19 -1.76
C SER A 205 2.56 3.43 -0.41
N PRO A 206 3.54 2.61 0.02
CA PRO A 206 4.21 2.85 1.28
C PRO A 206 5.06 4.13 1.17
N PRO A 207 5.21 4.92 2.24
CA PRO A 207 6.23 5.97 2.26
C PRO A 207 7.63 5.37 2.21
N GLY A 208 8.63 6.18 1.85
CA GLY A 208 10.03 5.75 1.78
C GLY A 208 10.54 5.18 3.10
N THR A 209 10.68 3.86 3.17
CA THR A 209 10.97 3.07 4.38
C THR A 209 12.39 3.20 4.90
N TYR A 210 13.30 3.76 4.10
CA TYR A 210 14.73 3.69 4.32
C TYR A 210 15.24 4.48 5.53
N LEU A 211 14.62 5.60 5.90
CA LEU A 211 15.07 6.34 7.10
C LEU A 211 14.44 5.85 8.41
N GLY A 212 13.18 5.40 8.39
CA GLY A 212 12.61 4.67 9.54
C GLY A 212 13.44 3.43 9.84
N ALA A 213 13.93 2.75 8.81
CA ALA A 213 14.86 1.65 8.93
C ALA A 213 16.27 2.07 9.44
N LYS A 214 16.83 3.18 8.93
CA LYS A 214 18.11 3.72 9.42
C LYS A 214 18.05 4.07 10.90
N ALA A 215 16.97 4.69 11.36
CA ALA A 215 16.76 5.04 12.76
C ALA A 215 16.67 3.81 13.68
N ARG A 216 16.23 2.67 13.14
CA ARG A 216 16.19 1.37 13.84
C ARG A 216 17.41 0.48 13.58
N GLY A 217 18.46 1.01 12.95
CA GLY A 217 19.70 0.27 12.70
C GLY A 217 19.58 -0.85 11.66
N LEU A 218 18.48 -0.90 10.90
CA LEU A 218 18.30 -1.84 9.80
C LEU A 218 19.34 -1.58 8.71
N LYS A 219 19.93 -2.66 8.19
CA LYS A 219 20.87 -2.54 7.08
C LYS A 219 20.06 -2.38 5.79
N LYS A 220 20.51 -1.48 4.91
CA LYS A 220 19.90 -1.25 3.59
C LYS A 220 19.67 -2.55 2.79
N LYS A 221 20.53 -3.54 3.00
CA LYS A 221 20.44 -4.85 2.34
C LYS A 221 19.16 -5.59 2.73
N ASP A 222 18.70 -5.49 3.98
CA ASP A 222 17.58 -6.28 4.48
C ASP A 222 16.28 -5.76 3.85
N ILE A 223 16.11 -4.43 3.79
CA ILE A 223 15.00 -3.79 3.06
C ILE A 223 15.01 -4.19 1.58
N ARG A 224 16.19 -4.22 0.94
CA ARG A 224 16.31 -4.60 -0.48
C ARG A 224 15.94 -6.06 -0.76
N LEU A 225 16.08 -6.93 0.23
CA LEU A 225 15.79 -8.36 0.10
C LEU A 225 14.32 -8.67 0.37
N PHE A 226 13.73 -8.00 1.36
CA PHE A 226 12.42 -8.38 1.89
C PHE A 226 11.28 -7.44 1.48
N ALA A 227 11.56 -6.15 1.25
CA ALA A 227 10.52 -5.19 0.93
C ALA A 227 10.19 -5.14 -0.56
N ARG A 228 8.89 -5.15 -0.85
CA ARG A 228 8.33 -4.93 -2.17
C ARG A 228 7.26 -3.85 -2.09
N ALA A 229 7.06 -3.11 -3.18
CA ALA A 229 6.02 -2.09 -3.24
C ALA A 229 5.38 -1.95 -4.61
N VAL A 230 4.11 -1.58 -4.63
CA VAL A 230 3.44 -0.98 -5.78
C VAL A 230 3.26 0.51 -5.51
N ILE A 231 3.71 1.36 -6.44
CA ILE A 231 3.65 2.82 -6.30
C ILE A 231 2.92 3.41 -7.52
N PRO A 232 1.77 4.08 -7.31
CA PRO A 232 1.12 4.83 -8.36
C PRO A 232 1.94 6.04 -8.79
N ASP A 233 1.95 6.33 -10.09
CA ASP A 233 2.54 7.54 -10.64
C ASP A 233 1.92 8.77 -9.97
N ARG A 234 2.73 9.79 -9.71
CA ARG A 234 2.29 11.04 -9.06
C ARG A 234 1.74 10.85 -7.64
N ASP A 235 1.91 9.68 -7.02
CA ASP A 235 1.70 9.50 -5.60
C ASP A 235 2.78 10.26 -4.83
N LEU A 236 2.41 11.45 -4.36
CA LEU A 236 3.31 12.33 -3.62
C LEU A 236 3.83 11.66 -2.35
N VAL A 237 3.04 10.80 -1.70
CA VAL A 237 3.34 10.16 -0.41
C VAL A 237 4.40 9.10 -0.57
N ALA A 238 4.19 8.22 -1.53
CA ALA A 238 5.12 7.13 -1.80
C ALA A 238 6.46 7.70 -2.30
N SER A 239 6.42 8.80 -3.08
CA SER A 239 7.61 9.53 -3.51
C SER A 239 8.39 10.22 -2.37
N LEU A 240 7.81 10.27 -1.16
CA LEU A 240 8.49 10.83 0.02
C LEU A 240 9.45 9.80 0.61
N GLY A 241 10.71 9.88 0.18
CA GLY A 241 11.83 9.26 0.88
C GLY A 241 12.84 8.62 -0.04
N VAL A 242 13.76 7.84 0.54
CA VAL A 242 14.62 6.94 -0.21
C VAL A 242 13.90 5.60 -0.24
N GLU A 243 13.50 5.16 -1.42
CA GLU A 243 12.85 3.87 -1.57
C GLU A 243 13.88 2.75 -1.47
N GLY A 244 13.48 1.62 -0.89
CA GLY A 244 14.30 0.41 -0.79
C GLY A 244 13.43 -0.82 -1.05
N GLY A 245 14.00 -1.82 -1.71
CA GLY A 245 13.23 -3.00 -2.14
C GLY A 245 12.96 -3.04 -3.64
N LEU A 246 12.13 -4.00 -4.04
CA LEU A 246 11.60 -4.10 -5.41
C LEU A 246 10.36 -3.20 -5.54
N GLN A 247 10.25 -2.46 -6.64
CA GLN A 247 9.15 -1.51 -6.83
C GLN A 247 8.53 -1.70 -8.20
N MET A 248 7.20 -1.65 -8.23
CA MET A 248 6.39 -1.71 -9.43
C MET A 248 5.61 -0.41 -9.53
N SER A 249 5.79 0.32 -10.63
CA SER A 249 5.02 1.52 -10.89
C SER A 249 3.72 1.19 -11.60
N ILE A 250 2.63 1.85 -11.21
CA ILE A 250 1.34 1.77 -11.92
C ILE A 250 0.88 3.18 -12.32
N PRO A 251 0.18 3.36 -13.45
CA PRO A 251 -0.35 4.65 -13.82
C PRO A 251 -1.32 5.19 -12.76
N CYS A 252 -1.42 6.51 -12.66
CA CYS A 252 -2.49 7.16 -11.93
C CYS A 252 -3.13 8.23 -12.80
N TYR A 253 -4.46 8.24 -12.87
CA TYR A 253 -5.23 9.27 -13.56
C TYR A 253 -5.94 10.24 -12.61
N GLU A 254 -5.93 9.94 -11.31
CA GLU A 254 -6.45 10.81 -10.27
C GLU A 254 -5.59 12.07 -10.07
N ARG A 255 -6.15 13.05 -9.36
CA ARG A 255 -5.49 14.31 -8.99
C ARG A 255 -5.26 14.41 -7.49
N GLY A 256 -4.25 15.19 -7.09
CA GLY A 256 -3.95 15.41 -5.67
C GLY A 256 -3.67 14.09 -4.95
N PHE A 257 -4.34 13.88 -3.81
CA PHE A 257 -4.17 12.66 -3.00
C PHE A 257 -4.95 11.46 -3.53
N GLY A 258 -5.71 11.59 -4.62
CA GLY A 258 -6.41 10.45 -5.22
C GLY A 258 -5.47 9.35 -5.70
N CYS A 259 -4.24 9.68 -6.13
CA CYS A 259 -3.23 8.69 -6.51
C CYS A 259 -2.75 7.84 -5.35
N HIS A 260 -2.77 8.42 -4.14
CA HIS A 260 -2.43 7.71 -2.91
C HIS A 260 -3.59 6.87 -2.37
N SER A 261 -4.80 6.96 -2.94
CA SER A 261 -5.90 6.15 -2.45
C SER A 261 -5.66 4.66 -2.74
N ILE A 262 -5.93 3.81 -1.75
CA ILE A 262 -5.86 2.36 -1.95
C ILE A 262 -6.85 1.90 -3.02
N ASP A 263 -8.00 2.57 -3.18
CA ASP A 263 -8.98 2.26 -4.21
C ASP A 263 -8.43 2.53 -5.61
N ASN A 264 -7.60 3.58 -5.77
CA ASN A 264 -6.91 3.85 -7.03
C ASN A 264 -5.96 2.70 -7.38
N SER A 265 -5.18 2.24 -6.41
CA SER A 265 -4.25 1.12 -6.61
C SER A 265 -4.97 -0.19 -6.92
N VAL A 266 -6.01 -0.55 -6.16
CA VAL A 266 -6.84 -1.73 -6.42
C VAL A 266 -7.42 -1.67 -7.82
N CYS A 267 -8.08 -0.58 -8.21
CA CYS A 267 -8.72 -0.50 -9.51
C CYS A 267 -7.72 -0.42 -10.66
N MET A 268 -6.57 0.24 -10.50
CA MET A 268 -5.56 0.29 -11.56
C MET A 268 -4.89 -1.07 -11.78
N ILE A 269 -4.53 -1.78 -10.71
CA ILE A 269 -4.00 -3.15 -10.83
C ILE A 269 -5.07 -4.05 -11.46
N GLY A 270 -6.33 -3.91 -11.02
CA GLY A 270 -7.46 -4.64 -11.58
C GLY A 270 -7.64 -4.41 -13.08
N ALA A 271 -7.45 -3.18 -13.53
CA ALA A 271 -7.45 -2.79 -14.94
C ALA A 271 -6.29 -3.43 -15.72
N LEU A 272 -5.04 -3.26 -15.25
CA LEU A 272 -3.84 -3.73 -15.94
C LEU A 272 -3.74 -5.26 -16.01
N CYS A 273 -4.31 -5.95 -15.02
CA CYS A 273 -4.25 -7.40 -14.88
C CYS A 273 -5.58 -8.09 -15.21
N HIS A 274 -6.51 -7.40 -15.88
CA HIS A 274 -7.76 -7.97 -16.38
C HIS A 274 -8.68 -8.60 -15.31
N TYR A 275 -8.69 -8.06 -14.09
CA TYR A 275 -9.68 -8.42 -13.06
C TYR A 275 -11.06 -7.79 -13.30
N ASN A 276 -11.21 -7.02 -14.37
CA ASN A 276 -12.49 -6.50 -14.86
C ASN A 276 -13.51 -7.57 -15.24
N GLU A 277 -13.07 -8.79 -15.52
CA GLU A 277 -13.92 -9.96 -15.76
C GLU A 277 -14.53 -10.52 -14.47
N THR A 278 -13.98 -10.15 -13.30
CA THR A 278 -14.50 -10.58 -12.01
C THR A 278 -15.62 -9.63 -11.56
N GLU A 279 -16.86 -10.14 -11.48
CA GLU A 279 -18.05 -9.34 -11.15
C GLU A 279 -17.88 -8.52 -9.85
N ASN A 280 -17.33 -9.13 -8.80
CA ASN A 280 -17.08 -8.44 -7.53
C ASN A 280 -16.12 -7.24 -7.68
N ILE A 281 -15.08 -7.37 -8.51
CA ILE A 281 -14.10 -6.30 -8.74
C ILE A 281 -14.69 -5.23 -9.68
N LYS A 282 -15.44 -5.66 -10.70
CA LYS A 282 -16.17 -4.74 -11.57
C LYS A 282 -17.14 -3.87 -10.78
N ASN A 283 -17.82 -4.43 -9.77
CA ASN A 283 -18.76 -3.69 -8.93
C ASN A 283 -18.11 -2.58 -8.09
N ILE A 284 -16.82 -2.66 -7.79
CA ILE A 284 -16.10 -1.62 -7.03
C ILE A 284 -15.34 -0.64 -7.93
N CYS A 285 -14.96 -1.05 -9.14
CA CYS A 285 -14.04 -0.29 -9.98
C CYS A 285 -14.64 0.27 -11.28
N SER A 286 -15.84 -0.14 -11.68
CA SER A 286 -16.48 0.27 -12.94
C SER A 286 -16.49 1.79 -13.13
N MET A 287 -16.99 2.53 -12.13
CA MET A 287 -17.04 4.00 -12.19
C MET A 287 -15.66 4.63 -12.43
N LYS A 288 -14.62 4.12 -11.76
CA LYS A 288 -13.25 4.62 -11.95
C LYS A 288 -12.72 4.29 -13.33
N TRP A 289 -12.95 3.08 -13.82
CA TRP A 289 -12.51 2.68 -15.14
C TRP A 289 -13.18 3.49 -16.25
N ASP A 290 -14.48 3.77 -16.10
CA ASP A 290 -15.23 4.64 -17.00
C ASP A 290 -14.68 6.07 -16.98
N ASP A 291 -14.44 6.63 -15.80
CA ASP A 291 -13.86 7.97 -15.62
C ASP A 291 -12.44 8.08 -16.23
N TRP A 292 -11.63 7.03 -16.07
CA TRP A 292 -10.29 6.94 -16.65
C TRP A 292 -10.30 6.62 -18.14
N LYS A 293 -11.48 6.31 -18.71
CA LYS A 293 -11.68 5.90 -20.10
C LYS A 293 -10.81 4.71 -20.49
N LEU A 294 -10.65 3.78 -19.56
CA LEU A 294 -10.02 2.50 -19.84
C LEU A 294 -11.08 1.63 -20.53
N GLY A 295 -10.88 1.35 -21.81
CA GLY A 295 -11.84 0.70 -22.71
C GLY A 295 -12.10 -0.77 -22.36
N PHE A 296 -12.63 -1.07 -21.17
CA PHE A 296 -13.01 -2.43 -20.80
C PHE A 296 -14.39 -2.83 -21.32
N ASP A 297 -14.91 -2.12 -22.32
CA ASP A 297 -16.14 -2.43 -23.02
C ASP A 297 -15.98 -3.78 -23.74
N ALA A 298 -16.17 -4.85 -22.97
CA ALA A 298 -16.83 -6.02 -23.48
C ALA A 298 -18.11 -5.51 -24.13
N LYS A 299 -18.10 -5.48 -25.46
CA LYS A 299 -19.33 -5.65 -26.23
C LYS A 299 -19.95 -6.96 -25.73
N VAL A 300 -20.78 -6.85 -24.70
CA VAL A 300 -21.82 -7.82 -24.41
C VAL A 300 -22.82 -7.64 -25.54
N ASN A 301 -22.56 -8.32 -26.65
CA ASN A 301 -23.60 -8.65 -27.61
C ASN A 301 -24.41 -9.82 -27.05
#